data_AF-A0A831QU22-F1
#
_entry.id   AF-A0A831QU22-F1
#
_cell.length_a   1.000
_cell.length_b   1.000
_cell.length_c   1.000
_cell.angle_alpha   90.00
_cell.angle_beta   90.00
_cell.angle_gamma   90.00
#
_symmetry.space_group_name_H-M   'P 1'
#
loop_
_entity.id
_entity.type
_entity.pdbx_description
1 polymer ?
#
loop_
_entity_poly.entity_id
_entity_poly.type
_entity_poly.pdbx_seq_one_letter_code
_entity_poly.pdbx_strand_id
1 'polypeptide(L)'
;AEKGWGIKNLKEEKRDAAVSASMMLLLSGAIMAVAAGTLFISGQTLENTVEMIGLFEPIGGKAAAFVLIIGIAGAGLSTIFPIVLIAPWLIADYQGTPRNIRSTASRLLIFVALMFTFGTVFLEERPPALMVFSQAFQACILPAVAIPIFILINKKKLMHQYTAEINWNIGIVAVILFSLLTTWFAIAEFF
;
A
#
# COMPACT_ATOMS: atom_id res chain seq x y z
N ALA A 1 -16.37 -10.55 -4.69
CA ALA A 1 -16.59 -9.85 -5.98
C ALA A 1 -15.63 -10.34 -7.06
N GLU A 2 -14.32 -10.45 -6.82
CA GLU A 2 -13.36 -10.93 -7.85
C GLU A 2 -12.96 -12.41 -7.67
N LYS A 3 -12.63 -12.82 -6.43
CA LYS A 3 -12.43 -14.24 -6.08
C LYS A 3 -13.74 -15.06 -5.99
N GLY A 4 -14.90 -14.44 -6.21
CA GLY A 4 -16.21 -15.08 -6.01
C GLY A 4 -16.53 -15.49 -4.57
N TRP A 5 -15.71 -15.09 -3.59
CA TRP A 5 -15.89 -15.46 -2.19
C TRP A 5 -17.17 -14.89 -1.60
N GLY A 6 -17.86 -15.75 -0.85
CA GLY A 6 -19.01 -15.39 -0.04
C GLY A 6 -18.80 -15.78 1.42
N ILE A 7 -19.88 -15.72 2.19
CA ILE A 7 -19.86 -15.97 3.64
C ILE A 7 -19.25 -17.34 4.01
N LYS A 8 -19.39 -18.35 3.14
CA LYS A 8 -18.82 -19.70 3.33
C LYS A 8 -17.28 -19.71 3.33
N ASN A 9 -16.64 -18.72 2.71
CA ASN A 9 -15.18 -18.61 2.59
C ASN A 9 -14.55 -17.74 3.68
N LEU A 10 -15.32 -17.27 4.67
CA LEU A 10 -14.82 -16.34 5.70
C LEU A 10 -13.58 -16.86 6.44
N LYS A 11 -13.48 -18.17 6.67
CA LYS A 11 -12.30 -18.78 7.31
C LYS A 11 -11.07 -18.72 6.41
N GLU A 12 -11.26 -18.91 5.11
CA GLU A 12 -10.19 -18.84 4.10
C GLU A 12 -9.72 -17.40 3.93
N GLU A 13 -10.65 -16.45 3.87
CA GLU A 13 -10.36 -15.02 3.80
C GLU A 13 -9.56 -14.54 5.02
N LYS A 14 -9.97 -14.93 6.23
CA LYS A 14 -9.22 -14.61 7.45
C LYS A 14 -7.80 -15.19 7.44
N ARG A 15 -7.64 -16.42 6.94
CA ARG A 15 -6.32 -17.05 6.82
C ARG A 15 -5.46 -16.35 5.77
N ASP A 16 -6.03 -16.01 4.62
CA ASP A 16 -5.37 -15.29 3.53
C ASP A 16 -4.88 -13.92 4.02
N ALA A 17 -5.74 -13.17 4.71
CA ALA A 17 -5.39 -11.88 5.31
C ALA A 17 -4.30 -12.03 6.38
N ALA A 18 -4.41 -13.01 7.28
CA ALA A 18 -3.43 -13.21 8.35
C ALA A 18 -2.05 -13.61 7.82
N VAL A 19 -2.00 -14.52 6.83
CA VAL A 19 -0.74 -14.92 6.19
C VAL A 19 -0.13 -13.75 5.44
N SER A 20 -0.94 -13.02 4.65
CA SER A 20 -0.46 -11.87 3.89
C SER A 20 0.11 -10.77 4.78
N ALA A 21 -0.60 -10.42 5.86
CA ALA A 21 -0.14 -9.40 6.81
C ALA A 21 1.12 -9.84 7.57
N SER A 22 1.18 -11.10 8.00
CA SER A 22 2.36 -11.64 8.71
C SER A 22 3.59 -11.70 7.81
N MET A 23 3.42 -12.14 6.56
CA MET A 23 4.50 -12.15 5.57
C MET A 23 4.99 -10.74 5.26
N MET A 24 4.08 -9.77 5.12
CA MET A 24 4.44 -8.38 4.89
C MET A 24 5.22 -7.80 6.07
N LEU A 25 4.83 -8.10 7.31
CA LEU A 25 5.53 -7.67 8.52
C LEU A 25 6.92 -8.30 8.60
N LEU A 26 7.03 -9.62 8.38
CA LEU A 26 8.31 -10.33 8.40
C LEU A 26 9.27 -9.79 7.33
N LEU A 27 8.78 -9.60 6.11
CA LEU A 27 9.58 -9.05 5.01
C LEU A 27 10.05 -7.62 5.33
N SER A 28 9.13 -6.75 5.76
CA SER A 28 9.45 -5.36 6.09
C SER A 28 10.43 -5.26 7.26
N GLY A 29 10.23 -6.09 8.28
CA GLY A 29 11.13 -6.19 9.44
C GLY A 29 12.52 -6.69 9.06
N ALA A 30 12.61 -7.69 8.19
CA ALA A 30 13.90 -8.18 7.70
C ALA A 30 14.65 -7.10 6.88
N ILE A 31 13.96 -6.41 5.97
CA ILE A 31 14.54 -5.31 5.19
C ILE A 31 15.04 -4.20 6.12
N MET A 32 14.22 -3.80 7.10
CA MET A 32 14.58 -2.76 8.06
C MET A 32 15.77 -3.16 8.94
N ALA A 33 15.82 -4.41 9.40
CA ALA A 33 16.94 -4.94 10.18
C ALA A 33 18.25 -4.96 9.36
N VAL A 34 18.18 -5.36 8.09
CA VAL A 34 19.35 -5.34 7.18
C VAL A 34 19.81 -3.91 6.92
N ALA A 35 18.88 -2.98 6.67
CA ALA A 35 19.22 -1.57 6.45
C ALA A 35 19.86 -0.94 7.70
N ALA A 36 19.33 -1.22 8.90
CA ALA A 36 19.92 -0.77 10.15
C ALA A 36 21.30 -1.42 10.43
N GLY A 37 21.48 -2.68 10.07
CA GLY A 37 22.74 -3.40 10.30
C GLY A 37 23.85 -3.06 9.31
N THR A 38 23.53 -2.55 8.12
CA THR A 38 24.50 -2.29 7.06
C THR A 38 24.63 -0.79 6.75
N LEU A 39 23.56 -0.17 6.26
CA LEU A 39 23.57 1.22 5.82
C LEU A 39 23.77 2.21 6.96
N PHE A 40 23.02 2.06 8.06
CA PHE A 40 23.09 2.99 9.19
C PHE A 40 24.49 3.01 9.84
N ILE A 41 25.14 1.85 9.93
CA ILE A 41 26.51 1.74 10.47
C ILE A 41 27.54 2.31 9.48
N SER A 42 27.30 2.15 8.18
CA SER A 42 28.20 2.64 7.12
C SER A 42 28.05 4.14 6.83
N GLY A 43 27.11 4.83 7.49
CA GLY A 43 26.80 6.25 7.26
C GLY A 43 26.28 6.56 5.86
N GLN A 44 25.85 5.54 5.10
CA GLN A 44 25.32 5.69 3.75
C GLN A 44 23.80 5.79 3.78
N THR A 45 23.24 6.75 3.06
CA THR A 45 21.80 6.86 2.81
C THR A 45 21.46 6.22 1.46
N LEU A 46 20.28 5.60 1.39
CA LEU A 46 19.71 5.08 0.15
C LEU A 46 18.70 6.11 -0.35
N GLU A 47 19.14 7.03 -1.21
CA GLU A 47 18.25 8.01 -1.82
C GLU A 47 17.66 7.47 -3.13
N ASN A 48 18.41 6.61 -3.83
CA ASN A 48 18.01 6.10 -5.14
C ASN A 48 18.10 4.58 -5.26
N THR A 49 17.19 3.99 -6.04
CA THR A 49 17.20 2.56 -6.38
C THR A 49 18.52 2.09 -7.02
N VAL A 50 19.22 3.00 -7.72
CA VAL A 50 20.51 2.71 -8.36
C VAL A 50 21.62 2.51 -7.33
N GLU A 51 21.61 3.26 -6.23
CA GLU A 51 22.57 3.11 -5.13
C GLU A 51 22.41 1.75 -4.43
N MET A 52 21.18 1.23 -4.44
CA MET A 52 20.84 -0.10 -3.92
C MET A 52 21.58 -1.20 -4.69
N ILE A 53 21.82 -1.02 -5.98
CA ILE A 53 22.55 -1.99 -6.82
C ILE A 53 24.04 -2.02 -6.42
N GLY A 54 24.63 -0.85 -6.17
CA GLY A 54 26.02 -0.71 -5.75
C GLY A 54 26.33 -1.34 -4.40
N LEU A 55 25.34 -1.45 -3.51
CA LEU A 55 25.48 -2.12 -2.21
C LEU A 55 25.52 -3.66 -2.33
N PHE A 56 24.88 -4.24 -3.35
CA PHE A 56 24.81 -5.69 -3.55
C PHE A 56 25.91 -6.23 -4.48
N GLU A 57 26.49 -5.38 -5.34
CA GLU A 57 27.64 -5.73 -6.18
C GLU A 57 28.84 -6.30 -5.38
N PRO A 58 29.28 -5.75 -4.23
CA PRO A 58 30.39 -6.32 -3.47
C PRO A 58 30.05 -7.65 -2.77
N ILE A 59 28.77 -8.00 -2.60
CA ILE A 59 28.35 -9.22 -1.91
C ILE A 59 28.26 -10.42 -2.88
N GLY A 60 27.76 -10.19 -4.09
CA GLY A 60 27.51 -11.28 -5.06
C GLY A 60 27.93 -10.96 -6.50
N GLY A 61 28.75 -9.92 -6.68
CA GLY A 61 29.22 -9.46 -7.99
C GLY A 61 28.10 -8.96 -8.89
N LYS A 62 28.41 -8.88 -10.20
CA LYS A 62 27.47 -8.41 -11.23
C LYS A 62 26.20 -9.27 -11.32
N ALA A 63 26.26 -10.55 -10.97
CA ALA A 63 25.10 -11.44 -11.00
C ALA A 63 24.03 -11.03 -9.97
N ALA A 64 24.43 -10.68 -8.75
CA ALA A 64 23.52 -10.20 -7.71
C ALA A 64 22.85 -8.88 -8.10
N ALA A 65 23.62 -7.96 -8.69
CA ALA A 65 23.10 -6.71 -9.25
C ALA A 65 22.01 -6.95 -10.31
N PHE A 66 22.22 -7.86 -11.26
CA PHE A 66 21.22 -8.19 -12.28
C PHE A 66 19.94 -8.80 -11.69
N VAL A 67 20.07 -9.71 -10.73
CA VAL A 67 18.91 -10.32 -10.05
C VAL A 67 18.10 -9.25 -9.30
N LEU A 68 18.78 -8.30 -8.64
CA LEU A 68 18.13 -7.18 -7.96
C LEU A 68 17.39 -6.27 -8.94
N ILE A 69 18.01 -5.89 -10.07
CA ILE A 69 17.36 -5.05 -11.09
C ILE A 69 16.08 -5.70 -11.61
N ILE A 70 16.15 -6.99 -11.98
CA ILE A 70 14.97 -7.73 -12.47
C ILE A 70 13.91 -7.86 -11.36
N GLY A 71 14.33 -8.11 -10.12
CA GLY A 71 13.43 -8.20 -8.98
C GLY A 71 12.67 -6.91 -8.71
N ILE A 72 13.37 -5.77 -8.68
CA ILE A 72 12.77 -4.45 -8.47
C ILE A 72 11.85 -4.07 -9.63
N ALA A 73 12.28 -4.30 -10.88
CA ALA A 73 11.45 -4.05 -12.05
C ALA A 73 10.17 -4.92 -12.03
N GLY A 74 10.30 -6.20 -11.69
CA GLY A 74 9.16 -7.12 -11.57
C GLY A 74 8.20 -6.73 -10.45
N ALA A 75 8.71 -6.31 -9.30
CA ALA A 75 7.90 -5.82 -8.19
C ALA A 75 7.12 -4.55 -8.58
N GLY A 76 7.79 -3.56 -9.19
CA GLY A 76 7.15 -2.32 -9.64
C GLY A 76 6.05 -2.57 -10.70
N LEU A 77 6.33 -3.41 -11.70
CA LEU A 77 5.36 -3.78 -12.72
C LEU A 77 4.17 -4.58 -12.16
N SER A 78 4.40 -5.47 -11.20
CA SER A 78 3.30 -6.23 -10.58
C SER A 78 2.38 -5.31 -9.76
N THR A 79 2.97 -4.38 -9.00
CA THR A 79 2.24 -3.48 -8.10
C THR A 79 1.44 -2.39 -8.82
N ILE A 80 1.90 -1.92 -10.00
CA ILE A 80 1.19 -0.85 -10.71
C ILE A 80 -0.19 -1.29 -11.21
N PHE A 81 -0.37 -2.57 -11.58
CA PHE A 81 -1.64 -3.05 -12.14
C PHE A 81 -2.81 -2.91 -11.15
N PRO A 82 -2.76 -3.44 -9.91
CA PRO A 82 -3.82 -3.20 -8.94
C PRO A 82 -4.02 -1.71 -8.62
N ILE A 83 -2.93 -0.93 -8.51
CA ILE A 83 -3.00 0.49 -8.12
C ILE A 83 -3.84 1.30 -9.11
N VAL A 84 -3.57 1.16 -10.41
CA VAL A 84 -4.31 1.94 -11.43
C VAL A 84 -5.76 1.48 -11.60
N LEU A 85 -6.08 0.26 -11.16
CA LEU A 85 -7.43 -0.31 -11.24
C LEU A 85 -8.34 0.12 -10.08
N ILE A 86 -7.79 0.51 -8.92
CA ILE A 86 -8.57 0.93 -7.75
C ILE A 86 -9.52 2.09 -8.08
N ALA A 87 -9.03 3.13 -8.75
CA ALA A 87 -9.85 4.32 -9.05
C ALA A 87 -11.03 4.02 -10.01
N PRO A 88 -10.84 3.37 -11.17
CA PRO A 88 -11.95 2.92 -12.01
C PRO A 88 -12.95 2.02 -11.28
N TRP A 89 -12.47 1.12 -10.42
CA TRP A 89 -13.35 0.21 -9.68
C TRP A 89 -14.16 0.94 -8.63
N LEU A 90 -13.56 1.89 -7.91
CA LEU A 90 -14.25 2.70 -6.92
C LEU A 90 -15.38 3.52 -7.56
N ILE A 91 -15.13 4.10 -8.74
CA ILE A 91 -16.15 4.84 -9.50
C ILE A 91 -17.24 3.91 -10.00
N ALA A 92 -16.88 2.74 -10.52
CA ALA A 92 -17.87 1.75 -10.97
C ALA A 92 -18.76 1.28 -9.82
N ASP A 93 -18.17 0.99 -8.65
CA ASP A 93 -18.90 0.59 -7.44
C ASP A 93 -19.83 1.71 -6.95
N TYR A 94 -19.36 2.97 -6.98
CA TYR A 94 -20.18 4.13 -6.59
C TYR A 94 -21.37 4.35 -7.52
N GLN A 95 -21.17 4.15 -8.83
CA GLN A 95 -22.22 4.30 -9.85
C GLN A 95 -23.13 3.07 -9.98
N GLY A 96 -22.81 1.96 -9.30
CA GLY A 96 -23.50 0.68 -9.45
C GLY A 96 -23.34 0.05 -10.83
N THR A 97 -22.29 0.41 -11.57
CA THR A 97 -22.01 -0.11 -12.91
C THR A 97 -21.08 -1.32 -12.83
N PRO A 98 -21.16 -2.27 -13.78
CA PRO A 98 -20.23 -3.39 -13.80
C PRO A 98 -18.80 -2.89 -14.00
N ARG A 99 -17.87 -3.41 -13.18
CA ARG A 99 -16.43 -3.10 -13.26
C ARG A 99 -15.88 -3.54 -14.62
N ASN A 100 -15.84 -2.62 -15.58
CA ASN A 100 -15.35 -2.87 -16.93
C ASN A 100 -14.07 -2.07 -17.19
N ILE A 101 -12.94 -2.76 -17.17
CA ILE A 101 -11.61 -2.19 -17.45
C ILE A 101 -11.43 -1.79 -18.93
N ARG A 102 -12.28 -2.29 -19.83
CA ARG A 102 -12.27 -1.95 -21.25
C ARG A 102 -13.14 -0.73 -21.59
N SER A 103 -13.87 -0.18 -20.62
CA SER A 103 -14.68 1.01 -20.86
C SER A 103 -13.79 2.23 -21.13
N THR A 104 -14.28 3.17 -21.93
CA THR A 104 -13.57 4.41 -22.26
C THR A 104 -13.25 5.23 -21.00
N ALA A 105 -14.19 5.28 -20.05
CA ALA A 105 -14.01 5.98 -18.78
C ALA A 105 -12.88 5.35 -17.94
N SER A 106 -12.87 4.02 -17.79
CA SER A 106 -11.82 3.31 -17.05
C SER A 106 -10.44 3.52 -17.68
N ARG A 107 -10.34 3.44 -19.00
CA ARG A 107 -9.07 3.65 -19.73
C ARG A 107 -8.57 5.08 -19.61
N LEU A 108 -9.48 6.06 -19.66
CA LEU A 108 -9.10 7.47 -19.49
C LEU A 108 -8.54 7.72 -18.08
N LEU A 109 -9.19 7.18 -17.05
CA LEU A 109 -8.70 7.28 -15.67
C LEU A 109 -7.32 6.65 -15.49
N ILE A 110 -7.12 5.43 -16.04
CA ILE A 110 -5.82 4.75 -16.00
C ILE A 110 -4.77 5.58 -16.77
N PHE A 111 -5.11 6.09 -17.95
CA PHE A 111 -4.19 6.89 -18.75
C PHE A 111 -3.78 8.18 -18.04
N VAL A 112 -4.73 8.89 -17.42
CA VAL A 112 -4.44 10.09 -16.63
C VAL A 112 -3.57 9.76 -15.41
N ALA A 113 -3.85 8.67 -14.70
CA ALA A 113 -3.03 8.22 -13.59
C ALA A 113 -1.59 7.92 -14.04
N LEU A 114 -1.41 7.18 -15.14
CA LEU A 114 -0.10 6.87 -15.70
C LEU A 114 0.62 8.12 -16.21
N MET A 115 -0.07 9.06 -16.85
CA MET A 115 0.50 10.35 -17.26
C MET A 115 0.98 11.16 -16.06
N PHE A 116 0.21 11.19 -14.97
CA PHE A 116 0.60 11.88 -13.74
C PHE A 116 1.85 11.24 -13.13
N THR A 117 1.88 9.90 -13.00
CA THR A 117 3.06 9.17 -12.49
C THR A 117 4.27 9.30 -13.41
N PHE A 118 4.09 9.32 -14.73
CA PHE A 118 5.19 9.53 -15.67
C PHE A 118 5.71 10.98 -15.59
N GLY A 119 4.82 11.94 -15.36
CA GLY A 119 5.18 13.34 -15.15
C GLY A 119 6.16 13.54 -14.00
N THR A 120 6.08 12.73 -12.93
CA THR A 120 7.00 12.84 -11.79
C THR A 120 8.45 12.52 -12.11
N VAL A 121 8.73 11.83 -13.23
CA VAL A 121 10.10 11.53 -13.69
C VAL A 121 10.84 12.78 -14.16
N PHE A 122 10.13 13.81 -14.60
CA PHE A 122 10.71 15.04 -15.14
C PHE A 122 10.82 16.18 -14.12
N LEU A 123 10.34 16.00 -12.88
CA LEU A 123 10.54 16.99 -11.83
C LEU A 123 11.98 16.92 -11.32
N GLU A 124 12.69 18.05 -11.35
CA GLU A 124 14.05 18.22 -10.81
C GLU A 124 14.08 18.20 -9.27
N GLU A 125 12.92 18.33 -8.62
CA GLU A 125 12.78 18.34 -7.17
C GLU A 125 13.11 16.99 -6.54
N ARG A 126 13.79 17.04 -5.39
CA ARG A 126 14.38 15.88 -4.74
C ARG A 126 13.30 14.82 -4.44
N PRO A 127 13.45 13.56 -4.91
CA PRO A 127 12.57 12.43 -4.60
C PRO A 127 12.10 12.35 -3.13
N PRO A 128 12.93 12.73 -2.12
CA PRO A 128 12.50 12.88 -0.73
C PRO A 128 11.23 13.70 -0.48
N ALA A 129 11.05 14.89 -1.08
CA ALA A 129 9.91 15.77 -0.71
C ALA A 129 8.57 15.21 -1.22
N LEU A 130 8.54 14.74 -2.46
CA LEU A 130 7.38 14.04 -3.03
C LEU A 130 7.06 12.75 -2.28
N MET A 131 8.10 12.01 -1.87
CA MET A 131 7.95 10.80 -1.08
C MET A 131 7.37 11.11 0.30
N VAL A 132 7.91 12.09 1.01
CA VAL A 132 7.42 12.54 2.33
C VAL A 132 5.98 13.03 2.23
N PHE A 133 5.63 13.78 1.18
CA PHE A 133 4.24 14.21 0.93
C PHE A 133 3.30 13.03 0.67
N SER A 134 3.72 12.07 -0.15
CA SER A 134 2.94 10.86 -0.42
C SER A 134 2.73 10.02 0.85
N GLN A 135 3.74 9.92 1.72
CA GLN A 135 3.63 9.21 3.00
C GLN A 135 2.70 9.92 3.98
N ALA A 136 2.79 11.25 4.08
CA ALA A 136 1.85 12.04 4.89
C ALA A 136 0.41 11.90 4.38
N PHE A 137 0.21 11.96 3.06
CA PHE A 137 -1.10 11.74 2.45
C PHE A 137 -1.64 10.33 2.74
N GLN A 138 -0.79 9.29 2.68
CA GLN A 138 -1.17 7.93 3.07
C GLN A 138 -1.60 7.83 4.53
N ALA A 139 -0.91 8.52 5.45
CA ALA A 139 -1.29 8.57 6.85
C ALA A 139 -2.72 9.13 7.01
N CYS A 140 -3.05 10.21 6.29
CA CYS A 140 -4.38 10.83 6.29
C CYS A 140 -5.49 9.95 5.68
N ILE A 141 -5.17 9.08 4.72
CA ILE A 141 -6.16 8.19 4.09
C ILE A 141 -6.62 7.10 5.06
N LEU A 142 -5.72 6.60 5.90
CA LEU A 142 -6.02 5.48 6.80
C LEU A 142 -7.24 5.71 7.73
N PRO A 143 -7.38 6.85 8.45
CA PRO A 143 -8.57 7.12 9.25
C PRO A 143 -9.83 7.29 8.38
N ALA A 144 -9.69 7.89 7.18
CA ALA A 144 -10.80 8.08 6.25
C ALA A 144 -11.40 6.76 5.75
N VAL A 145 -10.63 5.67 5.77
CA VAL A 145 -11.10 4.31 5.44
C VAL A 145 -11.52 3.53 6.68
N ALA A 146 -10.74 3.60 7.77
CA ALA A 146 -10.98 2.82 8.98
C ALA A 146 -12.28 3.23 9.71
N ILE A 147 -12.61 4.52 9.75
CA ILE A 147 -13.82 5.03 10.42
C ILE A 147 -15.10 4.52 9.72
N PRO A 148 -15.27 4.65 8.40
CA PRO A 148 -16.41 4.06 7.70
C PRO A 148 -16.52 2.54 7.91
N ILE A 149 -15.41 1.80 7.90
CA ILE A 149 -15.41 0.35 8.17
C ILE A 149 -15.95 0.06 9.58
N PHE A 150 -15.47 0.79 10.58
CA PHE A 150 -15.96 0.67 11.96
C PHE A 150 -17.47 0.93 12.07
N ILE A 151 -17.97 1.95 11.36
CA ILE A 151 -19.41 2.25 11.34
C ILE A 151 -20.20 1.13 10.65
N LEU A 152 -19.72 0.64 9.50
CA LEU A 152 -20.42 -0.38 8.70
C LEU A 152 -20.46 -1.75 9.39
N ILE A 153 -19.35 -2.18 10.01
CA ILE A 153 -19.27 -3.49 10.66
C ILE A 153 -20.15 -3.60 11.92
N ASN A 154 -20.50 -2.45 12.51
CA ASN A 154 -21.40 -2.35 13.67
C ASN A 154 -22.87 -2.14 13.28
N LYS A 155 -23.19 -1.91 11.99
CA LYS A 155 -24.58 -1.75 11.54
C LYS A 155 -25.29 -3.10 11.50
N LYS A 156 -26.11 -3.39 12.52
CA LYS A 156 -26.98 -4.60 12.60
C LYS A 156 -27.85 -4.82 11.36
N LYS A 157 -28.34 -3.75 10.74
CA LYS A 157 -29.14 -3.80 9.50
C LYS A 157 -28.38 -4.35 8.30
N LEU A 158 -27.05 -4.20 8.27
CA LEU A 158 -26.19 -4.62 7.16
C LEU A 158 -25.50 -5.96 7.45
N MET A 159 -24.99 -6.13 8.67
CA MET A 159 -24.16 -7.29 9.04
C MET A 159 -24.97 -8.47 9.61
N HIS A 160 -26.23 -8.26 10.02
CA HIS A 160 -27.09 -9.29 10.60
C HIS A 160 -26.38 -10.10 11.70
N GLN A 161 -26.23 -11.41 11.54
CA GLN A 161 -25.57 -12.32 12.49
C GLN A 161 -24.03 -12.19 12.53
N TYR A 162 -23.43 -11.41 11.62
CA TYR A 162 -21.99 -11.20 11.50
C TYR A 162 -21.54 -9.84 12.03
N THR A 163 -22.36 -9.16 12.84
CA THR A 163 -21.94 -7.92 13.51
C THR A 163 -20.70 -8.12 14.35
N ALA A 164 -19.79 -7.15 14.31
CA ALA A 164 -18.54 -7.22 15.06
C ALA A 164 -18.77 -7.41 16.57
N GLU A 165 -18.06 -8.39 17.13
CA GLU A 165 -17.95 -8.56 18.57
C GLU A 165 -17.06 -7.47 19.19
N ILE A 166 -17.13 -7.32 20.50
CA ILE A 166 -16.42 -6.25 21.23
C ILE A 166 -14.89 -6.33 21.02
N ASN A 167 -14.34 -7.54 20.89
CA ASN A 167 -12.91 -7.76 20.64
C ASN A 167 -12.47 -7.20 19.29
N TRP A 168 -13.29 -7.37 18.24
CA TRP A 168 -13.01 -6.82 16.91
C TRP A 168 -13.12 -5.31 16.90
N ASN A 169 -14.09 -4.75 17.63
CA ASN A 169 -14.25 -3.31 17.78
C ASN A 169 -13.05 -2.68 18.49
N ILE A 170 -12.52 -3.30 19.55
CA ILE A 170 -11.31 -2.82 20.23
C ILE A 170 -10.12 -2.77 19.25
N GLY A 171 -9.94 -3.82 18.45
CA GLY A 171 -8.89 -3.86 17.42
C GLY A 171 -9.02 -2.74 16.39
N ILE A 172 -10.22 -2.53 15.85
CA ILE A 172 -10.47 -1.46 14.86
C ILE A 172 -10.29 -0.08 15.49
N VAL A 173 -10.72 0.12 16.74
CA VAL A 173 -10.51 1.37 17.48
C VAL A 173 -9.01 1.63 17.70
N ALA A 174 -8.23 0.60 18.04
CA ALA A 174 -6.77 0.73 18.15
C ALA A 174 -6.14 1.15 16.80
N VAL A 175 -6.60 0.58 15.68
CA VAL A 175 -6.16 1.00 14.33
C VAL A 175 -6.55 2.44 14.04
N ILE A 176 -7.77 2.87 14.41
CA ILE A 176 -8.20 4.27 14.24
C ILE A 176 -7.32 5.21 15.06
N LEU A 177 -7.09 4.91 16.34
CA LEU A 177 -6.24 5.72 17.21
C LEU A 177 -4.81 5.81 16.66
N PHE A 178 -4.24 4.68 16.22
CA PHE A 178 -2.94 4.65 15.58
C PHE A 178 -2.93 5.53 14.31
N SER A 179 -3.95 5.42 13.46
CA SER A 179 -4.07 6.19 12.22
C SER A 179 -4.22 7.71 12.45
N LEU A 180 -4.90 8.11 13.52
CA LEU A 180 -5.02 9.52 13.91
C LEU A 180 -3.70 10.06 14.44
N LEU A 181 -2.97 9.25 15.22
CA LEU A 181 -1.66 9.60 15.75
C LEU A 181 -0.61 9.71 14.63
N THR A 182 -0.61 8.80 13.65
CA THR A 182 0.29 8.91 12.49
C THR A 182 -0.08 10.09 11.60
N THR A 183 -1.36 10.37 11.41
CA THR A 183 -1.83 11.58 10.71
C THR A 183 -1.39 12.84 11.42
N TRP A 184 -1.49 12.87 12.76
CA TRP A 184 -1.04 13.99 13.57
C TRP A 184 0.46 14.24 13.41
N PHE A 185 1.29 13.19 13.50
CA PHE A 185 2.73 13.33 13.28
C PHE A 185 3.05 13.79 11.86
N ALA A 186 2.39 13.23 10.86
CA ALA A 186 2.56 13.66 9.48
C ALA A 186 2.24 15.15 9.29
N ILE A 187 1.16 15.66 9.89
CA ILE A 187 0.82 17.08 9.79
C ILE A 187 1.82 17.93 10.59
N ALA A 188 2.19 17.51 11.80
CA ALA A 188 3.08 18.25 12.68
C ALA A 188 4.53 18.34 12.16
N GLU A 189 5.01 17.33 11.41
CA GLU A 189 6.33 17.38 10.76
C GLU A 189 6.34 18.22 9.47
N PHE A 190 5.17 18.48 8.88
CA PHE A 190 5.02 19.29 7.68
C PHE A 190 4.92 20.80 7.95
N PHE A 191 4.68 21.21 9.20
CA PHE A 191 4.59 22.61 9.64
C PHE A 191 5.75 22.99 10.55
#